data_AF-A0A7V5S1H7-F1
#
_entry.id   AF-A0A7V5S1H7-F1
#
_cell.length_a   1.000
_cell.length_b   1.000
_cell.length_c   1.000
_cell.angle_alpha   90.00
_cell.angle_beta   90.00
_cell.angle_gamma   90.00
#
_symmetry.space_group_name_H-M   'P 1'
#
loop_
_entity.id
_entity.type
_entity.pdbx_description
1 polymer ?
#
loop_
_entity_poly.entity_id
_entity_poly.type
_entity_poly.pdbx_seq_one_letter_code
_entity_poly.pdbx_strand_id
1 'polypeptide(L)'
;MGLFVWARALAQGVWERRIQAQTAIRIGLLRTTAMLRSLPETAREQIRHWRGKSVEFPIEEQRALLAEYYDRFEQLAELICDAAFAGEGAPFQEQYAALRRWLQRAYPQLKPYMTGHMNCDPSDAEFGMRTVGRPTDAMEALFAAETVEDILRHDQGDLIGRLERARSALYRYADYLREMV
;
A
#
# COMPACT_ATOMS: atom_id res chain seq x y z
N MET A 1 50.01 9.74 25.51
CA MET A 1 48.87 9.44 26.40
C MET A 1 47.79 10.53 26.25
N GLY A 2 47.04 10.56 25.14
CA GLY A 2 46.12 11.68 24.87
C GLY A 2 44.92 11.39 23.95
N LEU A 3 44.99 10.37 23.08
CA LEU A 3 43.90 10.04 22.15
C LEU A 3 42.92 9.00 22.70
N PHE A 4 43.40 8.01 23.46
CA PHE A 4 42.57 6.93 24.01
C PHE A 4 41.58 7.40 25.10
N VAL A 5 41.91 8.45 25.84
CA VAL A 5 41.03 8.99 26.90
C VAL A 5 39.86 9.80 26.29
N TRP A 6 40.12 10.55 25.22
CA TRP A 6 39.10 11.31 24.49
C TRP A 6 38.08 10.42 23.76
N ALA A 7 38.53 9.32 23.16
CA ALA A 7 37.65 8.36 22.50
C ALA A 7 36.67 7.69 23.49
N ARG A 8 37.13 7.39 24.71
CA ARG A 8 36.30 6.75 25.74
C ARG A 8 35.23 7.70 26.31
N ALA A 9 35.59 8.97 26.53
CA ALA A 9 34.64 9.99 26.99
C ALA A 9 33.53 10.30 25.97
N LEU A 10 33.87 10.37 24.67
CA LEU A 10 32.88 10.55 23.60
C LEU A 10 31.97 9.32 23.46
N ALA A 11 32.51 8.11 23.57
CA ALA A 11 31.72 6.88 23.51
C ALA A 11 30.73 6.79 24.68
N GLN A 12 31.13 7.19 25.90
CA GLN A 12 30.24 7.22 27.07
C GLN A 12 29.13 8.27 26.91
N GLY A 13 29.44 9.48 26.43
CA GLY A 13 28.43 10.52 26.22
C GLY A 13 27.41 10.21 25.11
N VAL A 14 27.80 9.47 24.07
CA VAL A 14 26.88 9.02 23.01
C VAL A 14 25.99 7.86 23.49
N TRP A 15 26.53 6.98 24.34
CA TRP A 15 25.80 5.86 24.91
C TRP A 15 24.67 6.31 25.86
N GLU A 16 24.96 7.26 26.75
CA GLU A 16 23.97 7.81 27.69
C GLU A 16 22.82 8.54 26.97
N ARG A 17 23.14 9.33 25.94
CA ARG A 17 22.12 10.01 25.11
C ARG A 17 21.24 9.03 24.34
N ARG A 18 21.79 7.90 23.86
CA ARG A 18 21.00 6.85 23.20
C ARG A 18 20.04 6.14 24.15
N ILE A 19 20.48 5.84 25.38
CA ILE A 19 19.62 5.19 26.37
C ILE A 19 18.49 6.12 26.81
N GLN A 20 18.78 7.40 27.01
CA GLN A 20 17.77 8.42 27.33
C GLN A 20 16.76 8.63 26.19
N ALA A 21 17.22 8.64 24.94
CA ALA A 21 16.33 8.73 23.78
C ALA A 21 15.43 7.48 23.65
N GLN A 22 15.99 6.28 23.86
CA GLN A 22 15.23 5.03 23.81
C GLN A 22 14.17 4.93 24.91
N THR A 23 14.48 5.37 26.13
CA THR A 23 13.52 5.38 27.23
C THR A 23 12.42 6.43 27.01
N ALA A 24 12.76 7.62 26.50
CA ALA A 24 11.77 8.63 26.14
C ALA A 24 10.81 8.15 25.04
N ILE A 25 11.32 7.48 24.00
CA ILE A 25 10.51 6.90 22.92
C ILE A 25 9.58 5.80 23.45
N ARG A 26 10.08 4.90 24.31
CA ARG A 26 9.26 3.84 24.92
C ARG A 26 8.16 4.40 25.80
N ILE A 27 8.44 5.42 26.61
CA ILE A 27 7.43 6.07 27.47
C ILE A 27 6.39 6.81 26.60
N GLY A 28 6.82 7.43 25.50
CA GLY A 28 5.92 8.04 24.50
C GLY A 28 4.97 7.01 23.87
N LEU A 29 5.50 5.88 23.40
CA LEU A 29 4.73 4.78 22.81
C LEU A 29 3.75 4.12 23.79
N LEU A 30 4.13 3.98 25.06
CA LEU A 30 3.25 3.44 26.10
C LEU A 30 2.14 4.43 26.47
N ARG A 31 2.42 5.74 26.48
CA ARG A 31 1.38 6.76 26.69
C ARG A 31 0.40 6.85 25.53
N THR A 32 0.86 6.79 24.29
CA THR A 32 -0.05 6.84 23.12
C THR A 32 -0.93 5.61 23.04
N THR A 33 -0.41 4.41 23.35
CA THR A 33 -1.21 3.18 23.39
C THR A 33 -2.20 3.15 24.55
N ALA A 34 -1.84 3.67 25.73
CA ALA A 34 -2.76 3.84 26.85
C ALA A 34 -3.86 4.87 26.53
N MET A 35 -3.51 5.98 25.88
CA MET A 35 -4.45 7.04 25.49
C MET A 35 -5.43 6.55 24.41
N LEU A 36 -4.98 5.73 23.46
CA LEU A 36 -5.83 5.05 22.49
C LEU A 36 -6.81 4.06 23.14
N ARG A 37 -6.37 3.34 24.18
CA ARG A 37 -7.24 2.44 24.95
C ARG A 37 -8.24 3.18 25.83
N SER A 38 -7.88 4.36 26.34
CA SER A 38 -8.76 5.19 27.17
C SER A 38 -9.64 6.16 26.38
N LEU A 39 -9.68 6.08 25.04
CA LEU A 39 -10.59 6.88 24.25
C LEU A 39 -12.05 6.57 24.67
N PRO A 40 -12.84 7.57 25.07
CA PRO A 40 -14.24 7.38 25.42
C PRO A 40 -15.00 6.81 24.21
N GLU A 41 -16.06 6.03 24.47
CA GLU A 41 -16.82 5.36 23.40
C GLU A 41 -17.32 6.34 22.33
N THR A 42 -17.64 7.57 22.72
CA THR A 42 -17.99 8.67 21.82
C THR A 42 -16.90 9.04 20.83
N ALA A 43 -15.62 8.97 21.21
CA ALA A 43 -14.50 9.21 20.30
C ALA A 43 -14.27 8.03 19.36
N ARG A 44 -14.52 6.79 19.80
CA ARG A 44 -14.47 5.61 18.93
C ARG A 44 -15.62 5.61 17.92
N GLU A 45 -16.81 5.99 18.37
CA GLU A 45 -17.98 6.17 17.53
C GLU A 45 -17.81 7.32 16.57
N GLN A 46 -17.20 8.44 17.00
CA GLN A 46 -16.81 9.51 16.09
C GLN A 46 -15.76 9.02 15.09
N ILE A 47 -14.69 8.35 15.49
CA ILE A 47 -13.73 7.79 14.52
C ILE A 47 -14.41 6.81 13.54
N ARG A 48 -15.39 6.02 14.01
CA ARG A 48 -16.19 5.12 13.15
C ARG A 48 -17.13 5.90 12.21
N HIS A 49 -17.74 6.97 12.69
CA HIS A 49 -18.59 7.87 11.92
C HIS A 49 -17.79 8.67 10.87
N TRP A 50 -16.58 9.10 11.24
CA TRP A 50 -15.65 9.80 10.35
C TRP A 50 -15.02 8.84 9.33
N ARG A 51 -14.82 7.55 9.67
CA ARG A 51 -14.49 6.51 8.68
C ARG A 51 -15.58 6.32 7.62
N GLY A 52 -16.84 6.61 7.94
CA GLY A 52 -17.95 6.57 6.99
C GLY A 52 -18.19 7.90 6.26
N LYS A 53 -17.53 8.99 6.69
CA LYS A 53 -17.57 10.32 6.07
C LYS A 53 -16.16 10.69 5.63
N SER A 54 -15.59 9.91 4.70
CA SER A 54 -14.51 10.46 3.89
C SER A 54 -15.07 11.72 3.22
N VAL A 55 -14.41 12.86 3.43
CA VAL A 55 -14.64 14.03 2.57
C VAL A 55 -14.35 13.54 1.17
N GLU A 56 -15.38 13.39 0.34
CA GLU A 56 -15.19 13.01 -1.05
C GLU A 56 -14.28 14.06 -1.69
N PHE A 57 -13.25 13.59 -2.39
CA PHE A 57 -12.36 14.50 -3.08
C PHE A 57 -13.16 15.27 -4.13
N PRO A 58 -12.87 16.56 -4.35
CA PRO A 58 -13.35 17.26 -5.53
C PRO A 58 -13.03 16.46 -6.81
N ILE A 59 -13.90 16.55 -7.82
CA ILE A 59 -13.73 15.80 -9.08
C ILE A 59 -12.35 16.06 -9.73
N GLU A 60 -11.83 17.28 -9.66
CA GLU A 60 -10.49 17.59 -10.18
C GLU A 60 -9.36 16.88 -9.40
N GLU A 61 -9.48 16.76 -8.07
CA GLU A 61 -8.53 16.01 -7.26
C GLU A 61 -8.63 14.51 -7.55
N GLN A 62 -9.84 13.99 -7.77
CA GLN A 62 -10.05 12.60 -8.22
C GLN A 62 -9.38 12.34 -9.57
N ARG A 63 -9.51 13.26 -10.54
CA ARG A 63 -8.86 13.16 -11.86
C ARG A 63 -7.34 13.18 -11.77
N ALA A 64 -6.77 14.08 -10.97
CA ALA A 64 -5.33 14.17 -10.76
C ALA A 64 -4.78 12.89 -10.11
N LEU A 65 -5.45 12.40 -9.06
CA LEU A 65 -5.08 11.14 -8.40
C LEU A 65 -5.19 9.96 -9.36
N LEU A 66 -6.27 9.87 -10.16
CA LEU A 66 -6.46 8.80 -11.12
C LEU A 66 -5.38 8.80 -12.21
N ALA A 67 -4.98 9.96 -12.72
CA ALA A 67 -3.93 10.08 -13.71
C ALA A 67 -2.58 9.57 -13.17
N GLU A 68 -2.16 10.03 -11.99
CA GLU A 68 -0.91 9.55 -11.37
C GLU A 68 -0.99 8.05 -11.06
N TYR A 69 -2.15 7.58 -10.59
CA TYR A 69 -2.36 6.17 -10.32
C TYR A 69 -2.26 5.32 -11.58
N TYR A 70 -2.87 5.77 -12.69
CA TYR A 70 -2.83 5.07 -13.97
C TYR A 70 -1.40 4.90 -14.47
N ASP A 71 -0.57 5.95 -14.43
CA ASP A 71 0.82 5.88 -14.86
C ASP A 71 1.63 4.85 -14.05
N ARG A 72 1.40 4.78 -12.73
CA ARG A 72 2.06 3.81 -11.85
C ARG A 72 1.52 2.39 -12.02
N PHE A 73 0.24 2.25 -12.32
CA PHE A 73 -0.38 0.97 -12.64
C PHE A 73 0.20 0.40 -13.94
N GLU A 74 0.36 1.21 -14.99
CA GLU A 74 0.93 0.74 -16.26
C GLU A 74 2.38 0.29 -16.09
N GLN A 75 3.19 1.02 -15.31
CA GLN A 75 4.55 0.59 -14.95
C GLN A 75 4.56 -0.76 -14.22
N LEU A 76 3.60 -1.00 -13.33
CA LEU A 76 3.48 -2.29 -12.64
C LEU A 76 3.07 -3.40 -13.62
N ALA A 77 2.11 -3.12 -14.50
CA ALA A 77 1.61 -4.08 -15.48
C ALA A 77 2.72 -4.53 -16.44
N GLU A 78 3.48 -3.58 -16.99
CA GLU A 78 4.63 -3.85 -17.84
C GLU A 78 5.67 -4.71 -17.11
N LEU A 79 6.04 -4.32 -15.89
CA LEU A 79 7.01 -5.06 -15.08
C LEU A 79 6.56 -6.51 -14.81
N ILE A 80 5.29 -6.71 -14.46
CA ILE A 80 4.75 -8.06 -14.20
C ILE A 80 4.77 -8.90 -15.48
N CYS A 81 4.41 -8.31 -16.62
CA CYS A 81 4.45 -8.98 -17.91
C CYS A 81 5.89 -9.35 -18.31
N ASP A 82 6.86 -8.45 -18.12
CA ASP A 82 8.27 -8.72 -18.40
C ASP A 82 8.82 -9.84 -17.51
N ALA A 83 8.47 -9.84 -16.22
CA ALA A 83 8.86 -10.90 -15.30
C ALA A 83 8.21 -12.25 -15.66
N ALA A 84 6.93 -12.24 -16.06
CA ALA A 84 6.23 -13.44 -16.52
C ALA A 84 6.86 -13.98 -17.82
N PHE A 85 7.24 -13.10 -18.74
CA PHE A 85 7.89 -13.47 -20.00
C PHE A 85 9.30 -14.02 -19.79
N ALA A 86 10.08 -13.40 -18.89
CA ALA A 86 11.41 -13.88 -18.51
C ALA A 86 11.36 -15.20 -17.73
N GLY A 87 10.22 -15.50 -17.08
CA GLY A 87 10.05 -16.66 -16.20
C GLY A 87 10.77 -16.53 -14.86
N GLU A 88 11.27 -15.34 -14.52
CA GLU A 88 11.98 -15.05 -13.27
C GLU A 88 11.60 -13.68 -12.71
N GLY A 89 11.40 -13.60 -11.39
CA GLY A 89 11.02 -12.35 -10.72
C GLY A 89 12.19 -11.54 -10.16
N ALA A 90 13.35 -12.17 -9.96
CA ALA A 90 14.48 -11.57 -9.24
C ALA A 90 15.01 -10.26 -9.88
N PRO A 91 15.17 -10.14 -11.21
CA PRO A 91 15.65 -8.90 -11.82
C PRO A 91 14.68 -7.71 -11.64
N PHE A 92 13.40 -7.99 -11.44
CA PHE A 92 12.33 -7.00 -11.39
C PHE A 92 11.93 -6.61 -9.96
N GLN A 93 12.44 -7.32 -8.96
CA GLN A 93 11.96 -7.23 -7.58
C GLN A 93 12.14 -5.84 -6.94
N GLU A 94 13.24 -5.14 -7.22
CA GLU A 94 13.48 -3.80 -6.66
C GLU A 94 12.45 -2.79 -7.16
N GLN A 95 12.23 -2.76 -8.47
CA GLN A 95 11.25 -1.88 -9.11
C GLN A 95 9.83 -2.23 -8.67
N TYR A 96 9.51 -3.52 -8.60
CA TYR A 96 8.24 -4.00 -8.06
C TYR A 96 8.00 -3.52 -6.63
N ALA A 97 8.98 -3.66 -5.74
CA ALA A 97 8.85 -3.25 -4.35
C ALA A 97 8.61 -1.73 -4.22
N ALA A 98 9.21 -0.92 -5.09
CA ALA A 98 8.97 0.51 -5.14
C ALA A 98 7.54 0.84 -5.59
N LEU A 99 7.08 0.25 -6.70
CA LEU A 99 5.73 0.43 -7.24
C LEU A 99 4.67 -0.07 -6.26
N ARG A 100 4.83 -1.28 -5.72
CA ARG A 100 3.97 -1.88 -4.71
C ARG A 100 3.75 -0.96 -3.51
N ARG A 101 4.82 -0.41 -2.92
CA ARG A 101 4.70 0.50 -1.77
C ARG A 101 3.94 1.78 -2.10
N TRP A 102 4.03 2.27 -3.34
CA TRP A 102 3.27 3.42 -3.78
C TRP A 102 1.80 3.06 -3.97
N LEU A 103 1.52 2.00 -4.74
CA LEU A 103 0.16 1.54 -5.05
C LEU A 103 -0.63 1.15 -3.79
N GLN A 104 0.00 0.49 -2.82
CA GLN A 104 -0.62 0.14 -1.54
C GLN A 104 -1.06 1.37 -0.71
N ARG A 105 -0.40 2.52 -0.90
CA ARG A 105 -0.77 3.78 -0.24
C ARG A 105 -1.80 4.58 -1.03
N ALA A 106 -1.72 4.54 -2.36
CA ALA A 106 -2.61 5.28 -3.24
C ALA A 106 -3.96 4.58 -3.39
N TYR A 107 -3.98 3.26 -3.58
CA TYR A 107 -5.20 2.52 -3.90
C TYR A 107 -6.32 2.67 -2.86
N PRO A 108 -6.09 2.68 -1.54
CA PRO A 108 -7.15 2.90 -0.55
C PRO A 108 -7.90 4.22 -0.72
N GLN A 109 -7.27 5.22 -1.33
CA GLN A 109 -7.89 6.53 -1.62
C GLN A 109 -8.77 6.48 -2.87
N LEU A 110 -8.43 5.62 -3.83
CA LEU A 110 -9.12 5.48 -5.11
C LEU A 110 -10.21 4.39 -5.08
N LYS A 111 -10.02 3.36 -4.25
CA LYS A 111 -10.89 2.18 -4.11
C LYS A 111 -12.37 2.53 -3.88
N PRO A 112 -12.75 3.49 -3.01
CA PRO A 112 -14.15 3.82 -2.80
C PRO A 112 -14.87 4.25 -4.09
N TYR A 113 -14.17 4.97 -4.97
CA TYR A 113 -14.72 5.44 -6.23
C TYR A 113 -14.66 4.35 -7.32
N MET A 114 -13.61 3.53 -7.33
CA MET A 114 -13.44 2.46 -8.33
C MET A 114 -14.30 1.22 -8.09
N THR A 115 -14.74 0.96 -6.85
CA THR A 115 -15.41 -0.31 -6.52
C THR A 115 -16.65 -0.56 -7.38
N GLY A 116 -17.42 0.49 -7.71
CA GLY A 116 -18.58 0.39 -8.60
C GLY A 116 -18.25 0.14 -10.08
N HIS A 117 -16.99 0.35 -10.48
CA HIS A 117 -16.52 0.16 -11.85
C HIS A 117 -15.71 -1.14 -12.04
N MET A 118 -15.38 -1.83 -10.94
CA MET A 118 -14.58 -3.06 -10.92
C MET A 118 -15.44 -4.28 -11.25
N ASN A 119 -14.98 -5.10 -12.19
CA ASN A 119 -15.52 -6.45 -12.37
C ASN A 119 -14.87 -7.38 -11.34
N CYS A 120 -15.65 -7.84 -10.36
CA CYS A 120 -15.17 -8.79 -9.35
C CYS A 120 -15.15 -10.21 -9.91
N ASP A 121 -14.02 -10.90 -9.74
CA ASP A 121 -13.86 -12.31 -10.10
C ASP A 121 -13.44 -13.11 -8.85
N PRO A 122 -14.05 -14.28 -8.57
CA PRO A 122 -13.66 -15.11 -7.41
C PRO A 122 -12.17 -15.47 -7.37
N SER A 123 -11.53 -15.63 -8.53
CA SER A 123 -10.09 -15.93 -8.62
C SER A 123 -9.22 -14.88 -7.94
N ASP A 124 -9.63 -13.61 -7.96
CA ASP A 124 -8.89 -12.52 -7.31
C ASP A 124 -9.01 -12.59 -5.79
N ALA A 125 -10.18 -12.99 -5.27
CA ALA A 125 -10.39 -13.20 -3.85
C ALA A 125 -9.60 -14.43 -3.35
N GLU A 126 -9.61 -15.53 -4.12
CA GLU A 126 -8.86 -16.75 -3.82
C GLU A 126 -7.34 -16.53 -3.86
N PHE A 127 -6.85 -15.72 -4.80
CA PHE A 127 -5.46 -15.31 -4.84
C PHE A 127 -5.05 -14.57 -3.56
N GLY A 128 -5.85 -13.59 -3.12
CA GLY A 128 -5.62 -12.87 -1.87
C GLY A 128 -5.62 -13.78 -0.64
N MET A 129 -6.57 -14.72 -0.58
CA MET A 129 -6.65 -15.68 0.52
C MET A 129 -5.38 -16.53 0.64
N ARG A 130 -4.78 -16.92 -0.49
CA ARG A 130 -3.55 -17.72 -0.51
C ARG A 130 -2.30 -16.91 -0.21
N THR A 131 -2.23 -15.67 -0.67
CA THR A 131 -1.01 -14.85 -0.61
C THR A 131 -0.92 -13.99 0.65
N VAL A 132 -2.03 -13.40 1.09
CA VAL A 132 -2.07 -12.42 2.20
C VAL A 132 -3.12 -12.74 3.26
N GLY A 133 -3.82 -13.87 3.14
CA GLY A 133 -4.80 -14.33 4.15
C GLY A 133 -6.09 -13.51 4.21
N ARG A 134 -6.39 -12.71 3.18
CA ARG A 134 -7.64 -11.94 3.06
C ARG A 134 -8.10 -11.89 1.61
N PRO A 135 -9.41 -11.77 1.33
CA PRO A 135 -9.86 -11.55 -0.04
C PRO A 135 -9.31 -10.23 -0.58
N THR A 136 -8.99 -10.24 -1.87
CA THR A 136 -8.54 -9.09 -2.66
C THR A 136 -9.42 -8.91 -3.88
N ASP A 137 -9.51 -7.68 -4.38
CA ASP A 137 -10.03 -7.40 -5.72
C ASP A 137 -8.91 -7.53 -6.78
N ALA A 138 -9.27 -7.41 -8.06
CA ALA A 138 -8.34 -7.52 -9.18
C ALA A 138 -7.14 -6.57 -9.07
N MET A 139 -7.36 -5.36 -8.54
CA MET A 139 -6.30 -4.36 -8.39
C MET A 139 -5.37 -4.73 -7.24
N GLU A 140 -5.91 -5.03 -6.06
CA GLU A 140 -5.12 -5.42 -4.88
C GLU A 140 -4.29 -6.67 -5.14
N ALA A 141 -4.84 -7.65 -5.85
CA ALA A 141 -4.15 -8.90 -6.13
C ALA A 141 -2.84 -8.70 -6.93
N LEU A 142 -2.70 -7.63 -7.72
CA LEU A 142 -1.47 -7.32 -8.46
C LEU A 142 -0.31 -6.85 -7.58
N PHE A 143 -0.60 -6.39 -6.36
CA PHE A 143 0.41 -5.89 -5.42
C PHE A 143 0.24 -6.44 -3.99
N ALA A 144 -0.55 -7.51 -3.84
CA ALA A 144 -0.78 -8.17 -2.55
C ALA A 144 0.48 -8.91 -2.10
N ALA A 145 1.00 -9.77 -2.98
CA ALA A 145 2.22 -10.54 -2.78
C ALA A 145 3.42 -9.65 -2.44
N GLU A 146 4.37 -10.15 -1.66
CA GLU A 146 5.58 -9.38 -1.29
C GLU A 146 6.61 -9.35 -2.42
N THR A 147 6.63 -10.40 -3.24
CA THR A 147 7.57 -10.53 -4.36
C THR A 147 6.84 -10.75 -5.68
N VAL A 148 7.47 -10.34 -6.78
CA VAL A 148 6.98 -10.65 -8.13
C VAL A 148 6.92 -12.15 -8.32
N GLU A 149 7.90 -12.88 -7.80
CA GLU A 149 7.94 -14.33 -7.94
C GLU A 149 6.77 -15.01 -7.24
N ASP A 150 6.30 -14.49 -6.11
CA ASP A 150 5.08 -15.00 -5.48
C ASP A 150 3.83 -14.72 -6.32
N ILE A 151 3.78 -13.62 -7.10
CA ILE A 151 2.70 -13.41 -8.07
C ILE A 151 2.73 -14.50 -9.12
N LEU A 152 3.88 -14.74 -9.73
CA LEU A 152 4.04 -15.69 -10.82
C LEU A 152 3.82 -17.14 -10.35
N ARG A 153 4.31 -17.49 -9.16
CA ARG A 153 4.18 -18.84 -8.58
C ARG A 153 2.74 -19.20 -8.23
N HIS A 154 1.96 -18.22 -7.79
CA HIS A 154 0.55 -18.40 -7.46
C HIS A 154 -0.38 -18.02 -8.61
N ASP A 155 0.17 -17.67 -9.78
CA ASP A 155 -0.62 -17.47 -10.98
C ASP A 155 -1.14 -18.83 -11.48
N GLN A 156 -2.45 -18.90 -11.68
CA GLN A 156 -3.14 -20.08 -12.21
C GLN A 156 -3.62 -19.84 -13.64
N GLY A 157 -2.97 -18.92 -14.36
CA GLY A 157 -3.38 -18.46 -15.68
C GLY A 157 -4.36 -17.28 -15.64
N ASP A 158 -4.57 -16.67 -14.46
CA ASP A 158 -5.53 -15.59 -14.25
C ASP A 158 -4.87 -14.20 -14.33
N LEU A 159 -3.54 -14.12 -14.38
CA LEU A 159 -2.79 -12.87 -14.30
C LEU A 159 -3.16 -11.87 -15.40
N ILE A 160 -3.26 -12.31 -16.66
CA ILE A 160 -3.67 -11.44 -17.77
C ILE A 160 -5.11 -10.94 -17.55
N GLY A 161 -6.03 -11.84 -17.24
CA GLY A 161 -7.42 -11.48 -16.98
C GLY A 161 -7.54 -10.48 -15.81
N ARG A 162 -6.74 -10.65 -14.77
CA ARG A 162 -6.67 -9.72 -13.62
C ARG A 162 -6.16 -8.35 -14.03
N LEU A 163 -5.08 -8.28 -14.82
CA LEU A 163 -4.56 -7.03 -15.35
C LEU A 163 -5.61 -6.30 -16.21
N GLU A 164 -6.30 -7.02 -17.09
CA GLU A 164 -7.37 -6.46 -17.92
C GLU A 164 -8.55 -5.97 -17.11
N ARG A 165 -8.98 -6.71 -16.07
CA ARG A 165 -10.05 -6.28 -15.15
C ARG A 165 -9.67 -5.01 -14.41
N ALA A 166 -8.45 -4.95 -13.85
CA ALA A 166 -7.94 -3.78 -13.14
C ALA A 166 -7.85 -2.55 -14.07
N ARG A 167 -7.31 -2.72 -15.28
CA ARG A 167 -7.22 -1.69 -16.31
C ARG A 167 -8.60 -1.19 -16.75
N SER A 168 -9.52 -2.11 -17.00
CA SER A 168 -10.90 -1.77 -17.40
C SER A 168 -11.62 -0.95 -16.33
N ALA A 169 -11.38 -1.24 -15.05
CA ALA A 169 -11.94 -0.45 -13.96
C ALA A 169 -11.41 0.99 -13.94
N LEU A 170 -10.10 1.17 -14.21
CA LEU A 170 -9.51 2.51 -14.35
C LEU A 170 -10.14 3.28 -15.51
N TYR A 171 -10.33 2.64 -16.67
CA TYR A 171 -10.96 3.29 -17.82
C TYR A 171 -12.41 3.67 -17.57
N ARG A 172 -13.22 2.76 -17.04
CA ARG A 172 -14.63 3.06 -16.72
C ARG A 172 -14.79 4.20 -15.72
N TYR A 173 -13.90 4.24 -14.73
CA TYR A 173 -13.92 5.34 -13.77
C TYR A 173 -13.40 6.65 -14.39
N ALA A 174 -12.38 6.60 -15.25
CA ALA A 174 -11.93 7.76 -16.00
C ALA A 174 -13.04 8.33 -16.91
N ASP A 175 -13.78 7.46 -17.59
CA ASP A 175 -14.91 7.84 -18.45
C ASP A 175 -16.02 8.49 -17.62
N TYR A 176 -16.39 7.89 -16.48
CA TYR A 176 -17.31 8.49 -15.53
C TYR A 176 -16.88 9.90 -15.10
N LEU A 177 -15.61 10.09 -14.74
CA LEU A 177 -15.10 11.41 -14.35
C LEU A 177 -15.15 12.43 -15.49
N ARG A 178 -15.09 12.02 -16.76
CA ARG A 178 -15.23 12.94 -17.91
C ARG A 178 -16.68 13.37 -18.13
N GLU A 179 -17.65 12.52 -17.81
CA GLU A 179 -19.08 12.82 -17.96
C GLU A 179 -19.62 13.74 -16.87
N MET A 180 -18.97 13.78 -15.70
CA MET A 180 -19.36 14.61 -14.55
C MET A 180 -19.01 16.12 -14.69
N VAL A 181 -18.95 16.64 -15.92
CA VAL A 181 -18.70 18.06 -16.25
C VAL A 181 -19.99 18.85 -16.34
#